data_AF-A0A968NTT5-F1
#
_entry.id   AF-A0A968NTT5-F1
#
_cell.length_a   1.000
_cell.length_b   1.000
_cell.length_c   1.000
_cell.angle_alpha   90.00
_cell.angle_beta   90.00
_cell.angle_gamma   90.00
#
_symmetry.space_group_name_H-M   'P 1'
#
loop_
_entity.id
_entity.type
_entity.pdbx_description
1 polymer ?
#
loop_
_entity_poly.entity_id
_entity_poly.type
_entity_poly.pdbx_seq_one_letter_code
_entity_poly.pdbx_strand_id
1 'polypeptide(L)'
;MEQRLSADALLSNSFFLTRRFHKKIFSTVGLSIFFTLLVVAGLGIQQNLIMTGQLQRTFWTQVSRLCPDMTENTVILMEFNDDSYDQGISFGGRFPRILGYIYKFPDRWTDERDFRQATQPKPHRMVNGWRERVTLGDDNQIKITADEVLGRDFQPRFFSSNTILLTVQNNLLTRQTELVLKNITLPLKPNNSSFEMPPYRSNVLFDDLIIP
;
A
#
# COMPACT_ATOMS: atom_id res chain seq x y z
N MET A 1 -43.19 45.50 53.57
CA MET A 1 -43.41 44.88 52.24
C MET A 1 -42.20 45.04 51.31
N GLU A 2 -41.32 46.04 51.52
CA GLU A 2 -40.13 46.27 50.68
C GLU A 2 -38.98 45.25 50.85
N GLN A 3 -38.78 44.65 52.03
CA GLN A 3 -37.65 43.71 52.22
C GLN A 3 -37.75 42.41 51.41
N ARG A 4 -38.95 41.95 51.07
CA ARG A 4 -39.16 40.71 50.28
C ARG A 4 -38.80 40.91 48.79
N LEU A 5 -39.01 42.10 48.25
CA LEU A 5 -38.68 42.43 46.85
C LEU A 5 -37.16 42.39 46.57
N SER A 6 -36.31 42.68 47.57
CA SER A 6 -34.85 42.62 47.38
C SER A 6 -34.30 41.19 47.37
N ALA A 7 -34.90 40.27 48.13
CA ALA A 7 -34.45 38.89 48.23
C ALA A 7 -34.76 38.08 46.95
N ASP A 8 -35.95 38.28 46.38
CA ASP A 8 -36.35 37.61 45.14
C ASP A 8 -35.55 38.10 43.93
N ALA A 9 -35.20 39.39 43.90
CA ALA A 9 -34.31 39.96 42.87
C ALA A 9 -32.89 39.38 42.96
N LEU A 10 -32.34 39.21 44.17
CA LEU A 10 -31.01 38.62 44.39
C LEU A 10 -30.97 37.11 44.07
N LEU A 11 -32.03 36.37 44.40
CA LEU A 11 -32.16 34.95 44.07
C LEU A 11 -32.35 34.73 42.56
N SER A 12 -33.11 35.59 41.86
CA SER A 12 -33.24 35.48 40.41
C SER A 12 -31.93 35.83 39.68
N ASN A 13 -31.20 36.86 40.12
CA ASN A 13 -29.92 37.24 39.53
C ASN A 13 -28.84 36.18 39.75
N SER A 14 -28.76 35.59 40.95
CA SER A 14 -27.82 34.50 41.23
C SER A 14 -28.15 33.25 40.40
N PHE A 15 -29.42 32.91 40.21
CA PHE A 15 -29.81 31.78 39.35
C PHE A 15 -29.48 32.01 37.87
N PHE A 16 -29.71 33.22 37.34
CA PHE A 16 -29.35 33.58 35.96
C PHE A 16 -27.84 33.57 35.72
N LEU A 17 -27.05 34.09 36.67
CA LEU A 17 -25.59 34.04 36.63
C LEU A 17 -25.13 32.58 36.64
N THR A 18 -25.63 31.77 37.58
CA THR A 18 -25.27 30.35 37.72
C THR A 18 -25.56 29.57 36.43
N ARG A 19 -26.74 29.78 35.81
CA ARG A 19 -27.12 29.11 34.56
C ARG A 19 -26.25 29.56 33.36
N ARG A 20 -25.80 30.82 33.33
CA ARG A 20 -24.87 31.34 32.31
C ARG A 20 -23.44 30.80 32.50
N PHE A 21 -22.98 30.68 33.73
CA PHE A 21 -21.69 30.07 34.05
C PHE A 21 -21.67 28.57 33.72
N HIS A 22 -22.73 27.83 34.06
CA HIS A 22 -22.84 26.42 33.70
C HIS A 22 -22.81 26.21 32.19
N LYS A 23 -23.53 27.01 31.40
CA LYS A 23 -23.47 26.93 29.92
C LYS A 23 -22.07 27.18 29.37
N LYS A 24 -21.34 28.15 29.92
CA LYS A 24 -19.94 28.41 29.53
C LYS A 24 -19.02 27.24 29.88
N ILE A 25 -19.15 26.69 31.10
CA ILE A 25 -18.37 25.53 31.54
C ILE A 25 -18.65 24.33 30.65
N PHE A 26 -19.92 24.00 30.38
CA PHE A 26 -20.29 22.89 29.48
C PHE A 26 -19.76 23.10 28.06
N SER A 27 -19.83 24.32 27.52
CA SER A 27 -19.27 24.64 26.20
C SER A 27 -17.76 24.49 26.18
N THR A 28 -17.04 24.96 27.20
CA THR A 28 -15.58 24.85 27.30
C THR A 28 -15.16 23.39 27.47
N VAL A 29 -15.86 22.61 28.30
CA VAL A 29 -15.59 21.18 28.48
C VAL A 29 -15.85 20.42 27.19
N GLY A 30 -16.99 20.65 26.52
CA GLY A 30 -17.30 20.01 25.25
C GLY A 30 -16.27 20.33 24.16
N LEU A 31 -15.85 21.59 24.07
CA LEU A 31 -14.82 22.01 23.11
C LEU A 31 -13.45 21.40 23.44
N SER A 32 -13.10 21.32 24.72
CA SER A 32 -11.86 20.67 25.19
C SER A 32 -11.85 19.17 24.86
N ILE A 33 -12.96 18.47 25.09
CA ILE A 33 -13.10 17.05 24.71
C ILE A 33 -12.97 16.90 23.20
N PHE A 34 -13.65 17.76 22.42
CA PHE A 34 -13.57 17.73 20.96
C PHE A 34 -12.14 17.93 20.45
N PHE A 35 -11.41 18.93 20.96
CA PHE A 35 -10.01 19.15 20.57
C PHE A 35 -9.10 18.01 21.03
N THR A 36 -9.33 17.46 22.22
CA THR A 36 -8.57 16.29 22.70
C THR A 36 -8.76 15.10 21.77
N LEU A 37 -9.99 14.83 21.33
CA LEU A 37 -10.28 13.76 20.36
C LEU A 37 -9.58 14.01 19.01
N LEU A 38 -9.58 15.26 18.53
CA LEU A 38 -8.86 15.62 17.30
C LEU A 38 -7.35 15.38 17.42
N VAL A 39 -6.75 15.76 18.56
CA VAL A 39 -5.31 15.56 18.80
C VAL A 39 -4.98 14.07 18.87
N VAL A 40 -5.74 13.29 19.64
CA VAL A 40 -5.54 11.83 19.75
C VAL A 40 -5.69 11.15 18.39
N ALA A 41 -6.70 11.52 17.60
CA ALA A 41 -6.88 11.01 16.26
C ALA A 41 -5.71 11.39 15.33
N GLY A 42 -5.24 12.64 15.41
CA GLY A 42 -4.09 13.12 14.64
C GLY A 42 -2.80 12.34 14.94
N LEU A 43 -2.52 12.10 16.22
CA LEU A 43 -1.37 11.29 16.64
C LEU A 43 -1.47 9.85 16.15
N GLY A 44 -2.67 9.24 16.22
CA GLY A 44 -2.90 7.89 15.68
C GLY A 44 -2.64 7.79 14.18
N ILE A 45 -3.09 8.78 13.39
CA ILE A 45 -2.83 8.83 11.95
C ILE A 45 -1.33 8.98 11.67
N GLN A 46 -0.62 9.87 12.38
CA GLN A 46 0.81 10.05 12.20
C GLN A 46 1.61 8.79 12.51
N GLN A 47 1.28 8.10 13.61
CA GLN A 47 1.93 6.84 13.98
C GLN A 47 1.73 5.76 12.90
N ASN A 48 0.51 5.63 12.38
CA ASN A 48 0.21 4.68 11.30
C ASN A 48 0.97 5.04 10.02
N LEU A 49 1.05 6.32 9.65
CA LEU A 49 1.82 6.77 8.48
C LEU A 49 3.31 6.41 8.59
N ILE A 50 3.91 6.60 9.77
CA ILE A 50 5.31 6.23 10.02
C ILE A 50 5.49 4.72 9.87
N MET A 51 4.62 3.92 10.49
CA MET A 51 4.70 2.46 10.43
C MET A 51 4.54 1.93 9.00
N THR A 52 3.52 2.40 8.27
CA THR A 52 3.29 2.04 6.87
C THR A 52 4.47 2.48 5.99
N GLY A 53 5.04 3.66 6.21
CA GLY A 53 6.22 4.11 5.48
C GLY A 53 7.44 3.20 5.68
N GLN A 54 7.69 2.75 6.91
CA GLN A 54 8.77 1.79 7.20
C GLN A 54 8.53 0.42 6.54
N LEU A 55 7.29 -0.06 6.54
CA LEU A 55 6.92 -1.31 5.86
C LEU A 55 7.15 -1.19 4.35
N GLN A 56 6.69 -0.11 3.72
CA GLN A 56 6.90 0.14 2.29
C GLN A 56 8.39 0.23 1.94
N ARG A 57 9.19 0.92 2.76
CA ARG A 57 10.65 1.01 2.56
C ARG A 57 11.30 -0.36 2.60
N THR A 58 10.99 -1.13 3.64
CA THR A 58 11.54 -2.47 3.83
C THR A 58 11.13 -3.40 2.69
N PHE A 59 9.87 -3.32 2.26
CA PHE A 59 9.33 -4.09 1.17
C PHE A 59 10.02 -3.77 -0.17
N TRP A 60 10.04 -2.51 -0.58
CA TRP A 60 10.60 -2.13 -1.88
C TRP A 60 12.13 -2.31 -1.94
N THR A 61 12.82 -2.15 -0.81
CA THR A 61 14.24 -2.50 -0.70
C THR A 61 14.46 -3.99 -0.97
N GLN A 62 13.63 -4.87 -0.39
CA GLN A 62 13.71 -6.30 -0.65
C GLN A 62 13.36 -6.64 -2.12
N VAL A 63 12.31 -6.02 -2.68
CA VAL A 63 11.97 -6.19 -4.10
C VAL A 63 13.15 -5.79 -4.99
N SER A 64 13.80 -4.66 -4.72
CA SER A 64 14.99 -4.20 -5.44
C SER A 64 16.13 -5.20 -5.40
N ARG A 65 16.34 -5.85 -4.25
CA ARG A 65 17.41 -6.85 -4.05
C ARG A 65 17.11 -8.17 -4.74
N LEU A 66 15.83 -8.57 -4.76
CA LEU A 66 15.40 -9.86 -5.29
C LEU A 66 15.14 -9.84 -6.80
N CYS A 67 14.93 -8.65 -7.37
CA CYS A 67 14.61 -8.47 -8.78
C CYS A 67 15.61 -7.53 -9.50
N PRO A 68 16.93 -7.71 -9.38
CA PRO A 68 17.87 -6.82 -10.06
C PRO A 68 17.88 -7.04 -11.59
N ASP A 69 17.41 -8.21 -12.03
CA ASP A 69 17.34 -8.68 -13.42
C ASP A 69 15.98 -8.36 -14.10
N MET A 70 15.18 -7.45 -13.55
CA MET A 70 13.94 -7.00 -14.20
C MET A 70 14.25 -6.49 -15.60
N THR A 71 13.51 -6.93 -16.62
CA THR A 71 13.66 -6.50 -18.01
C THR A 71 12.32 -6.03 -18.58
N GLU A 72 12.33 -5.65 -19.84
CA GLU A 72 11.11 -5.37 -20.60
C GLU A 72 10.08 -6.50 -20.43
N ASN A 73 8.83 -6.10 -20.20
CA ASN A 73 7.67 -6.97 -19.95
C ASN A 73 7.79 -7.91 -18.75
N THR A 74 8.74 -7.69 -17.84
CA THR A 74 8.85 -8.52 -16.63
C THR A 74 7.61 -8.33 -15.75
N VAL A 75 6.95 -9.44 -15.43
CA VAL A 75 5.82 -9.47 -14.51
C VAL A 75 6.31 -9.94 -13.15
N ILE A 76 6.01 -9.19 -12.09
CA ILE A 76 6.40 -9.55 -10.72
C ILE A 76 5.14 -9.88 -9.95
N LEU A 77 4.88 -11.17 -9.74
CA LEU A 77 3.76 -11.63 -8.93
C LEU A 77 4.16 -11.62 -7.47
N MET A 78 3.33 -11.02 -6.63
CA MET A 78 3.55 -10.90 -5.20
C MET A 78 2.45 -11.62 -4.45
N GLU A 79 2.85 -12.66 -3.76
CA GLU A 79 1.98 -13.51 -2.97
C GLU A 79 2.20 -13.21 -1.49
N PHE A 80 1.11 -12.83 -0.82
CA PHE A 80 1.12 -12.48 0.59
C PHE A 80 0.42 -13.60 1.35
N ASN A 81 1.15 -14.30 2.22
CA ASN A 81 0.56 -15.30 3.11
C ASN A 81 0.13 -14.70 4.46
N ASP A 82 0.33 -13.40 4.66
CA ASP A 82 0.01 -12.66 5.88
C ASP A 82 -0.75 -11.37 5.54
N ASP A 83 -2.01 -11.29 5.95
CA ASP A 83 -2.92 -10.18 5.67
C ASP A 83 -2.45 -8.85 6.28
N SER A 84 -1.67 -8.87 7.37
CA SER A 84 -1.22 -7.67 8.07
C SER A 84 -0.11 -6.95 7.29
N TYR A 85 0.84 -7.71 6.75
CA TYR A 85 1.88 -7.20 5.86
C TYR A 85 1.26 -6.66 4.56
N ASP A 86 0.25 -7.38 4.06
CA ASP A 86 -0.43 -7.07 2.80
C ASP A 86 -1.21 -5.73 2.82
N GLN A 87 -1.81 -5.38 3.96
CA GLN A 87 -2.51 -4.09 4.13
C GLN A 87 -1.53 -2.90 4.19
N GLY A 88 -0.34 -3.09 4.76
CA GLY A 88 0.67 -2.05 4.91
C GLY A 88 1.37 -1.63 3.60
N ILE A 89 1.27 -2.44 2.54
CA ILE A 89 2.01 -2.24 1.28
C ILE A 89 1.09 -1.77 0.13
N SER A 90 -0.19 -1.55 0.40
CA SER A 90 -1.17 -1.20 -0.64
C SER A 90 -0.93 0.20 -1.24
N PHE A 91 -0.69 0.26 -2.55
CA PHE A 91 -0.76 1.50 -3.36
C PHE A 91 -2.09 1.61 -4.11
N GLY A 92 -3.10 0.81 -3.73
CA GLY A 92 -4.37 0.70 -4.45
C GLY A 92 -4.16 0.42 -5.95
N GLY A 93 -4.96 1.04 -6.81
CA GLY A 93 -4.87 0.88 -8.28
C GLY A 93 -3.57 1.42 -8.92
N ARG A 94 -2.64 1.98 -8.13
CA ARG A 94 -1.34 2.46 -8.63
C ARG A 94 -0.20 1.46 -8.39
N PHE A 95 -0.48 0.33 -7.73
CA PHE A 95 0.51 -0.69 -7.42
C PHE A 95 1.36 -1.10 -8.65
N PRO A 96 0.78 -1.37 -9.84
CA PRO A 96 1.58 -1.76 -11.01
C PRO A 96 2.51 -0.67 -11.55
N ARG A 97 2.38 0.58 -11.10
CA ARG A 97 3.16 1.73 -11.59
C ARG A 97 4.30 2.13 -10.66
N ILE A 98 4.35 1.57 -9.46
CA ILE A 98 5.25 2.01 -8.39
C ILE A 98 6.72 1.92 -8.79
N LEU A 99 7.11 0.89 -9.55
CA LEU A 99 8.47 0.73 -10.03
C LEU A 99 8.90 1.86 -10.97
N GLY A 100 7.98 2.42 -11.77
CA GLY A 100 8.25 3.57 -12.63
C GLY A 100 8.44 4.87 -11.83
N TYR A 101 7.96 4.94 -10.59
CA TYR A 101 8.26 6.04 -9.67
C TYR A 101 9.53 5.83 -8.86
N ILE A 102 9.97 4.57 -8.67
CA ILE A 102 11.23 4.23 -7.98
C ILE A 102 12.41 4.34 -8.95
N TYR A 103 12.27 3.87 -10.18
CA TYR A 103 13.33 3.79 -11.17
C TYR A 103 13.00 4.55 -12.46
N LYS A 104 14.05 5.04 -13.14
CA LYS A 104 13.97 5.54 -14.51
C LYS A 104 14.27 4.39 -15.46
N PHE A 105 13.21 3.83 -16.04
CA PHE A 105 13.33 2.83 -17.10
C PHE A 105 13.70 3.48 -18.45
N PRO A 106 14.25 2.71 -19.41
CA PRO A 106 14.50 3.20 -20.76
C PRO A 106 13.24 3.80 -21.40
N ASP A 107 13.39 4.88 -22.15
CA ASP A 107 12.26 5.59 -22.79
C ASP A 107 11.44 4.66 -23.69
N ARG A 108 12.11 3.72 -24.39
CA ARG A 108 11.46 2.71 -25.24
C ARG A 108 10.48 1.78 -24.50
N TRP A 109 10.59 1.66 -23.17
CA TRP A 109 9.65 0.86 -22.36
C TRP A 109 8.43 1.67 -21.90
N THR A 110 8.51 2.98 -22.05
CA THR A 110 7.50 3.91 -21.59
C THR A 110 6.68 4.32 -22.79
N ASP A 111 5.41 3.92 -22.83
CA ASP A 111 4.49 4.50 -23.80
C ASP A 111 3.86 5.75 -23.16
N GLU A 112 4.26 6.92 -23.66
CA GLU A 112 3.74 8.22 -23.21
C GLU A 112 2.23 8.36 -23.43
N ARG A 113 1.65 7.59 -24.36
CA ARG A 113 0.25 7.69 -24.77
C ARG A 113 -0.64 6.65 -24.09
N ASP A 114 -0.09 5.50 -23.70
CA ASP A 114 -0.84 4.47 -22.98
C ASP A 114 0.02 3.74 -21.93
N PHE A 115 -0.06 4.22 -20.69
CA PHE A 115 0.58 3.59 -19.54
C PHE A 115 0.11 2.15 -19.27
N ARG A 116 -1.03 1.71 -19.81
CA ARG A 116 -1.47 0.31 -19.71
C ARG A 116 -0.62 -0.59 -20.63
N GLN A 117 -0.18 -0.06 -21.76
CA GLN A 117 0.65 -0.75 -22.77
C GLN A 117 2.16 -0.59 -22.55
N ALA A 118 2.60 0.29 -21.65
CA ALA A 118 4.01 0.41 -21.27
C ALA A 118 4.61 -0.96 -20.91
N THR A 119 5.79 -1.26 -21.45
CA THR A 119 6.50 -2.54 -21.28
C THR A 119 7.42 -2.54 -20.07
N GLN A 120 7.29 -1.55 -19.18
CA GLN A 120 8.00 -1.51 -17.90
C GLN A 120 7.65 -2.71 -17.02
N PRO A 121 8.56 -3.14 -16.13
CA PRO A 121 8.27 -4.15 -15.12
C PRO A 121 7.07 -3.77 -14.25
N LYS A 122 6.13 -4.70 -14.08
CA LYS A 122 4.88 -4.44 -13.35
C LYS A 122 4.73 -5.40 -12.17
N PRO A 123 4.66 -4.88 -10.93
CA PRO A 123 4.30 -5.68 -9.78
C PRO A 123 2.79 -5.86 -9.70
N HIS A 124 2.37 -7.10 -9.43
CA HIS A 124 0.98 -7.51 -9.29
C HIS A 124 0.80 -8.20 -7.94
N ARG A 125 -0.12 -7.67 -7.14
CA ARG A 125 -0.54 -8.29 -5.89
C ARG A 125 -1.55 -9.38 -6.19
N MET A 126 -1.23 -10.59 -5.76
CA MET A 126 -2.07 -11.76 -5.94
C MET A 126 -3.07 -11.87 -4.79
N VAL A 127 -4.31 -12.25 -5.11
CA VAL A 127 -5.32 -12.55 -4.08
C VAL A 127 -5.08 -13.93 -3.47
N ASN A 128 -5.56 -14.14 -2.25
CA ASN A 128 -5.52 -15.45 -1.61
C ASN A 128 -6.22 -16.51 -2.47
N GLY A 129 -5.57 -17.67 -2.64
CA GLY A 129 -6.09 -18.76 -3.48
C GLY A 129 -6.04 -18.48 -5.00
N TRP A 130 -5.27 -17.51 -5.47
CA TRP A 130 -5.10 -17.24 -6.91
C TRP A 130 -4.60 -18.47 -7.70
N ARG A 131 -3.71 -19.28 -7.09
CA ARG A 131 -3.11 -20.46 -7.71
C ARG A 131 -4.13 -21.50 -8.19
N GLU A 132 -5.29 -21.58 -7.54
CA GLU A 132 -6.36 -22.52 -7.90
C GLU A 132 -7.20 -22.03 -9.09
N ARG A 133 -7.24 -20.71 -9.29
CA ARG A 133 -8.09 -20.02 -10.26
C ARG A 133 -7.39 -19.72 -11.58
N VAL A 134 -6.08 -19.58 -11.54
CA VAL A 134 -5.26 -19.38 -12.72
C VAL A 134 -5.41 -20.51 -13.72
N THR A 135 -5.49 -20.13 -14.99
CA THR A 135 -5.51 -21.06 -16.12
C THR A 135 -4.21 -20.98 -16.89
N LEU A 136 -3.76 -22.14 -17.37
CA LEU A 136 -2.64 -22.22 -18.30
C LEU A 136 -3.20 -22.07 -19.70
N GLY A 137 -2.70 -21.08 -20.43
CA GLY A 137 -2.89 -20.97 -21.86
C GLY A 137 -1.89 -21.84 -22.62
N ASP A 138 -2.01 -21.81 -23.94
CA ASP A 138 -1.05 -22.48 -24.83
C ASP A 138 0.36 -21.86 -24.67
N ASP A 139 1.42 -22.66 -24.84
CA ASP A 139 2.83 -22.25 -24.79
C ASP A 139 3.36 -21.72 -23.43
N ASN A 140 3.03 -22.37 -22.30
CA ASN A 140 3.44 -21.96 -20.95
C ASN A 140 3.04 -20.51 -20.59
N GLN A 141 2.00 -19.99 -21.23
CA GLN A 141 1.41 -18.72 -20.86
C GLN A 141 0.56 -18.91 -19.60
N ILE A 142 0.85 -18.13 -18.58
CA ILE A 142 0.03 -18.04 -17.40
C ILE A 142 -1.03 -16.97 -17.68
N LYS A 143 -2.29 -17.38 -17.63
CA LYS A 143 -3.44 -16.48 -17.80
C LYS A 143 -4.04 -16.20 -16.44
N ILE A 144 -3.93 -14.95 -16.02
CA ILE A 144 -4.50 -14.47 -14.78
C ILE A 144 -5.68 -13.56 -15.08
N THR A 145 -6.82 -13.83 -14.44
CA THR A 145 -8.00 -12.99 -14.58
C THR A 145 -7.93 -11.76 -13.67
N ALA A 146 -8.68 -10.71 -14.00
CA ALA A 146 -8.68 -9.49 -13.19
C ALA A 146 -9.16 -9.72 -11.76
N ASP A 147 -9.94 -10.79 -11.50
CA ASP A 147 -10.43 -11.16 -10.16
C ASP A 147 -9.35 -11.86 -9.31
N GLU A 148 -8.24 -12.25 -9.93
CA GLU A 148 -7.09 -12.91 -9.30
C GLU A 148 -5.96 -11.94 -8.94
N VAL A 149 -6.09 -10.68 -9.35
CA VAL A 149 -5.13 -9.61 -9.05
C VAL A 149 -5.88 -8.44 -8.44
N LEU A 150 -5.31 -7.83 -7.41
CA LEU A 150 -5.87 -6.58 -6.89
C LEU A 150 -5.51 -5.41 -7.83
N GLY A 151 -6.22 -5.34 -8.97
CA GLY A 151 -6.06 -4.32 -10.02
C GLY A 151 -7.19 -4.43 -11.05
N ARG A 152 -8.15 -3.49 -11.00
CA ARG A 152 -9.26 -3.44 -11.96
C ARG A 152 -8.73 -3.08 -13.35
N ASP A 153 -9.18 -3.82 -14.38
CA ASP A 153 -8.97 -3.61 -15.82
C ASP A 153 -7.79 -4.33 -16.51
N PHE A 154 -7.23 -5.39 -15.92
CA PHE A 154 -6.12 -6.11 -16.55
C PHE A 154 -6.33 -7.63 -16.55
N GLN A 155 -6.36 -8.23 -17.74
CA GLN A 155 -6.24 -9.68 -17.95
C GLN A 155 -4.87 -10.00 -18.56
N PRO A 156 -3.78 -9.91 -17.79
CA PRO A 156 -2.48 -10.16 -18.36
C PRO A 156 -2.33 -11.63 -18.72
N ARG A 157 -1.86 -11.85 -19.94
CA ARG A 157 -1.19 -13.09 -20.32
C ARG A 157 0.29 -12.83 -20.20
N PHE A 158 1.01 -13.69 -19.50
CA PHE A 158 2.45 -13.56 -19.37
C PHE A 158 3.13 -14.91 -19.48
N PHE A 159 4.39 -14.87 -19.92
CA PHE A 159 5.21 -16.05 -20.07
C PHE A 159 5.93 -16.34 -18.76
N SER A 160 5.96 -17.61 -18.34
CA SER A 160 6.66 -18.02 -17.11
C SER A 160 8.14 -17.59 -17.12
N SER A 161 8.78 -17.61 -18.30
CA SER A 161 10.17 -17.21 -18.53
C SER A 161 10.48 -15.74 -18.24
N ASN A 162 9.47 -14.86 -18.25
CA ASN A 162 9.61 -13.43 -17.93
C ASN A 162 8.83 -13.04 -16.66
N THR A 163 8.51 -14.04 -15.82
CA THR A 163 7.76 -13.84 -14.58
C THR A 163 8.64 -14.10 -13.38
N ILE A 164 8.60 -13.18 -12.42
CA ILE A 164 9.22 -13.31 -11.11
C ILE A 164 8.10 -13.51 -10.11
N LEU A 165 8.17 -14.56 -9.29
CA LEU A 165 7.26 -14.75 -8.17
C LEU A 165 8.00 -14.43 -6.87
N LEU A 166 7.42 -13.53 -6.09
CA LEU A 166 7.86 -13.21 -4.74
C LEU A 166 6.79 -13.66 -3.75
N THR A 167 7.18 -14.51 -2.81
CA THR A 167 6.29 -14.94 -1.72
C THR A 167 6.75 -14.29 -0.43
N VAL A 168 5.81 -13.70 0.30
CA VAL A 168 6.03 -13.15 1.63
C VAL A 168 5.82 -14.24 2.67
N GLN A 169 6.83 -14.48 3.49
CA GLN A 169 6.73 -15.32 4.67
C GLN A 169 7.43 -14.62 5.83
N ASN A 170 6.75 -14.44 6.96
CA ASN A 170 7.28 -13.77 8.14
C ASN A 170 7.90 -12.38 7.82
N ASN A 171 7.22 -11.56 7.02
CA ASN A 171 7.66 -10.22 6.58
C ASN A 171 8.94 -10.19 5.72
N LEU A 172 9.40 -11.36 5.25
CA LEU A 172 10.53 -11.49 4.34
C LEU A 172 10.04 -11.93 2.96
N LEU A 173 10.55 -11.28 1.92
CA LEU A 173 10.31 -11.67 0.55
C LEU A 173 11.30 -12.75 0.14
N THR A 174 10.78 -13.78 -0.52
CA THR A 174 11.58 -14.84 -1.12
C THR A 174 11.21 -14.95 -2.59
N ARG A 175 12.22 -14.92 -3.45
CA ARG A 175 12.02 -15.16 -4.88
C ARG A 175 11.94 -16.65 -5.15
N GLN A 176 10.85 -17.07 -5.77
CA GLN A 176 10.64 -18.45 -6.17
C GLN A 176 11.26 -18.70 -7.54
N THR A 177 11.82 -19.88 -7.74
CA THR A 177 12.40 -20.33 -9.02
C THR A 177 11.38 -21.06 -9.89
N GLU A 178 10.32 -21.56 -9.27
CA GLU A 178 9.32 -22.38 -9.91
C GLU A 178 7.92 -21.97 -9.42
N LEU A 179 6.95 -22.09 -10.31
CA LEU A 179 5.55 -21.94 -9.99
C LEU A 179 4.86 -23.29 -10.13
N VAL A 180 4.35 -23.81 -9.02
CA VAL A 180 3.54 -25.02 -8.99
C VAL A 180 2.07 -24.64 -9.08
N LEU A 181 1.44 -25.01 -10.20
CA LEU A 181 0.00 -24.86 -10.42
C LEU A 181 -0.60 -26.24 -10.60
N LYS A 182 -1.46 -26.64 -9.66
CA LYS A 182 -2.10 -27.97 -9.65
C LYS A 182 -1.02 -29.06 -9.65
N ASN A 183 -0.78 -29.73 -10.78
CA ASN A 183 0.24 -30.77 -10.96
C ASN A 183 1.31 -30.40 -12.01
N ILE A 184 1.39 -29.12 -12.40
CA ILE A 184 2.35 -28.63 -13.38
C ILE A 184 3.31 -27.69 -12.68
N THR A 185 4.61 -27.95 -12.85
CA THR A 185 5.69 -27.07 -12.40
C THR A 185 6.19 -26.27 -13.59
N LEU A 186 6.12 -24.96 -13.49
CA LEU A 186 6.60 -24.04 -14.52
C LEU A 186 7.89 -23.37 -14.03
N PRO A 187 8.97 -23.41 -14.82
CA PRO A 187 10.16 -22.64 -14.50
C PRO A 187 9.83 -21.15 -14.61
N LEU A 188 10.21 -20.40 -13.58
CA LEU A 188 10.13 -18.95 -13.55
C LEU A 188 11.44 -18.33 -14.04
N LYS A 189 11.44 -17.00 -14.19
CA LYS A 189 12.63 -16.25 -14.57
C LYS A 189 13.77 -16.51 -13.56
N PRO A 190 14.91 -17.05 -13.99
CA PRO A 190 16.02 -17.38 -13.09
C PRO A 190 16.62 -16.10 -12.50
N ASN A 191 17.04 -16.16 -11.24
CA ASN A 191 17.75 -15.04 -10.62
C ASN A 191 19.19 -15.00 -11.16
N ASN A 192 19.48 -14.04 -12.04
CA ASN A 192 20.84 -13.85 -12.51
C ASN A 192 21.59 -12.92 -11.53
N SER A 193 22.57 -13.48 -10.82
CA SER A 193 23.37 -12.77 -9.81
C SER A 193 24.35 -11.75 -10.39
N SER A 194 24.43 -11.62 -11.73
CA SER A 194 25.34 -10.68 -12.40
C SER A 194 24.85 -9.24 -12.46
N PHE A 195 23.62 -8.95 -12.01
CA PHE A 195 23.07 -7.59 -12.07
C PHE A 195 23.50 -6.75 -10.85
N GLU A 196 23.93 -5.52 -11.11
CA GLU A 196 24.31 -4.56 -10.08
C GLU A 196 23.09 -3.96 -9.37
N MET A 197 23.26 -3.57 -8.11
CA MET A 197 22.26 -2.85 -7.33
C MET A 197 22.71 -1.38 -7.14
N PRO A 198 21.86 -0.38 -7.44
CA PRO A 198 20.49 -0.48 -7.93
C PRO A 198 20.41 -0.86 -9.42
N PRO A 199 19.37 -1.60 -9.85
CA PRO A 199 19.27 -2.14 -11.21
C PRO A 199 19.04 -1.08 -12.30
N TYR A 200 18.60 0.12 -11.90
CA TYR A 200 18.28 1.24 -12.77
C TYR A 200 18.58 2.56 -12.07
N ARG A 201 18.64 3.66 -12.83
CA ARG A 201 18.79 5.01 -12.26
C ARG A 201 17.59 5.34 -11.36
N SER A 202 17.85 6.05 -10.26
CA SER A 202 16.82 6.48 -9.32
C SER A 202 15.82 7.47 -9.93
N ASN A 203 14.57 7.40 -9.46
CA ASN A 203 13.49 8.33 -9.79
C ASN A 203 12.85 8.92 -8.50
N VAL A 204 11.73 9.64 -8.65
CA VAL A 204 11.13 10.50 -7.61
C VAL A 204 10.96 9.83 -6.24
N LEU A 205 10.58 8.56 -6.18
CA LEU A 205 10.33 7.84 -4.92
C LEU A 205 11.49 6.95 -4.47
N PHE A 206 12.63 6.98 -5.14
CA PHE A 206 13.74 6.08 -4.83
C PHE A 206 14.23 6.28 -3.39
N ASP A 207 14.60 7.50 -3.00
CA ASP A 207 15.14 7.79 -1.67
C ASP A 207 14.10 7.65 -0.56
N ASP A 208 12.81 7.72 -0.92
CA ASP A 208 11.70 7.56 0.00
C ASP A 208 11.35 6.10 0.29
N LEU A 209 11.65 5.19 -0.65
CA LEU A 209 11.21 3.79 -0.62
C LEU A 209 12.35 2.77 -0.61
N ILE A 210 13.58 3.16 -0.97
CA ILE A 210 14.73 2.27 -1.04
C ILE A 210 15.73 2.68 0.04
N ILE A 211 16.08 1.71 0.89
CA ILE A 211 17.18 1.86 1.84
C ILE A 211 18.46 1.45 1.10
N PRO A 212 19.43 2.37 0.93
CA PRO A 212 20.69 2.07 0.23
C PRO A 212 21.49 0.97 0.92
#